data_AF-A0A8T3BTU2-F1
#
_entry.id   AF-A0A8T3BTU2-F1
#
_cell.length_a   1.000
_cell.length_b   1.000
_cell.length_c   1.000
_cell.angle_alpha   90.00
_cell.angle_beta   90.00
_cell.angle_gamma   90.00
#
_symmetry.space_group_name_H-M   'P 1'
#
loop_
_entity.id
_entity.type
_entity.pdbx_description
1 polymer ?
#
loop_
_entity_poly.entity_id
_entity_poly.type
_entity_poly.pdbx_seq_one_letter_code
_entity_poly.pdbx_strand_id
1 'polypeptide(L)'
;MSYRYPTNFSAFSITNDPITKMFLTEKLQFCQDKSESIRHLFFDCDYSYNTLIRLIPSLQNFLLRPNVSQALDFIGGLPGENKNRPFYLLLFNAIVYHLWRKRNNRRFNATAKCFTTLAFEIAKEVRLKALKWKRRESTN
;
A
#
# COMPACT_ATOMS: atom_id res chain seq x y z
N MET A 1 1.04 -52.96 -10.75
CA MET A 1 1.55 -51.69 -11.31
C MET A 1 0.54 -51.18 -12.33
N SER A 2 -0.33 -50.25 -11.93
CA SER A 2 -1.16 -49.40 -12.82
C SER A 2 -2.08 -48.56 -11.92
N TYR A 3 -1.61 -47.38 -11.49
CA TYR A 3 -2.48 -46.40 -10.85
C TYR A 3 -3.34 -45.76 -11.94
N ARG A 4 -4.65 -46.02 -11.90
CA ARG A 4 -5.65 -45.30 -12.68
C ARG A 4 -5.84 -43.91 -12.05
N TYR A 5 -5.50 -42.86 -12.78
CA TYR A 5 -5.95 -41.51 -12.45
C TYR A 5 -7.46 -41.42 -12.70
N PRO A 6 -8.29 -40.94 -11.75
CA PRO A 6 -9.66 -40.58 -12.04
C PRO A 6 -9.68 -39.27 -12.82
N THR A 7 -10.03 -39.36 -14.09
CA THR A 7 -10.52 -38.27 -14.92
C THR A 7 -11.91 -37.86 -14.45
N ASN A 8 -12.03 -36.92 -13.53
CA ASN A 8 -13.27 -36.19 -13.26
C ASN A 8 -12.94 -34.80 -12.73
N PHE A 9 -12.61 -33.90 -13.66
CA PHE A 9 -12.52 -32.47 -13.42
C PHE A 9 -13.91 -31.87 -13.59
N SER A 10 -14.80 -32.10 -12.62
CA SER A 10 -16.07 -31.39 -12.54
C SER A 10 -16.39 -31.09 -11.08
N ALA A 11 -16.62 -29.80 -10.81
CA ALA A 11 -17.10 -29.21 -9.57
C ALA A 11 -16.09 -29.08 -8.42
N PHE A 12 -15.00 -28.33 -8.63
CA PHE A 12 -14.54 -27.45 -7.55
C PHE A 12 -15.42 -26.20 -7.61
N SER A 13 -16.56 -26.25 -6.93
CA SER A 13 -17.32 -25.04 -6.59
C SER A 13 -16.32 -24.08 -5.99
N ILE A 14 -16.05 -22.96 -6.66
CA ILE A 14 -15.16 -21.90 -6.16
C ILE A 14 -15.81 -21.38 -4.89
N THR A 15 -15.41 -21.94 -3.75
CA THR A 15 -15.81 -21.44 -2.46
C THR A 15 -15.22 -20.05 -2.34
N ASN A 16 -16.07 -19.05 -2.16
CA ASN A 16 -15.69 -17.66 -1.85
C ASN A 16 -15.10 -17.55 -0.44
N ASP A 17 -14.39 -18.57 0.05
CA ASP A 17 -13.85 -18.55 1.38
C ASP A 17 -12.58 -17.65 1.43
N PRO A 18 -12.35 -16.93 2.53
CA PRO A 18 -11.27 -15.95 2.63
C PRO A 18 -9.87 -16.56 2.47
N ILE A 19 -9.71 -17.85 2.75
CA ILE A 19 -8.43 -18.56 2.77
C ILE A 19 -8.03 -18.92 1.33
N THR A 20 -8.95 -19.47 0.54
CA THR A 20 -8.71 -19.74 -0.89
C THR A 20 -8.56 -18.41 -1.65
N LYS A 21 -9.32 -17.37 -1.26
CA LYS A 21 -9.10 -15.98 -1.66
C LYS A 21 -7.91 -15.32 -0.95
N MET A 22 -7.01 -16.05 -0.31
CA MET A 22 -5.67 -15.56 0.07
C MET A 22 -4.63 -16.09 -0.92
N PHE A 23 -4.74 -17.38 -1.30
CA PHE A 23 -3.76 -18.09 -2.14
C PHE A 23 -4.03 -18.05 -3.66
N LEU A 24 -5.25 -17.74 -4.13
CA LEU A 24 -5.59 -17.84 -5.56
C LEU A 24 -5.21 -16.65 -6.46
N THR A 25 -4.87 -15.47 -5.93
CA THR A 25 -4.46 -14.36 -6.79
C THR A 25 -2.95 -14.28 -6.82
N GLU A 26 -2.37 -14.88 -7.85
CA GLU A 26 -0.96 -14.70 -8.13
C GLU A 26 -0.67 -13.25 -8.53
N LYS A 27 -1.64 -12.50 -9.08
CA LYS A 27 -1.47 -11.13 -9.58
C LYS A 27 -1.95 -10.05 -8.60
N LEU A 28 -1.21 -8.95 -8.56
CA LEU A 28 -1.54 -7.80 -7.71
C LEU A 28 -2.80 -7.08 -8.21
N GLN A 29 -3.78 -6.91 -7.32
CA GLN A 29 -5.09 -6.30 -7.63
C GLN A 29 -5.04 -4.81 -8.06
N PHE A 30 -3.86 -4.18 -8.04
CA PHE A 30 -3.67 -2.80 -8.44
C PHE A 30 -3.51 -2.62 -9.94
N CYS A 31 -2.66 -3.44 -10.57
CA CYS A 31 -2.35 -3.41 -12.00
C CYS A 31 -2.81 -4.66 -12.75
N GLN A 32 -3.03 -5.80 -12.06
CA GLN A 32 -3.34 -7.10 -12.67
C GLN A 32 -2.26 -7.62 -13.65
N ASP A 33 -1.07 -7.02 -13.64
CA ASP A 33 -0.01 -7.33 -14.61
C ASP A 33 1.02 -8.31 -14.05
N LYS A 34 1.71 -7.91 -12.96
CA LYS A 34 2.76 -8.73 -12.34
C LYS A 34 2.27 -9.46 -11.10
N SER A 35 3.04 -10.47 -10.70
CA SER A 35 2.75 -11.24 -9.49
C SER A 35 2.76 -10.36 -8.24
N GLU A 36 1.95 -10.74 -7.27
CA GLU A 36 1.86 -10.05 -5.99
C GLU A 36 3.11 -10.34 -5.15
N SER A 37 3.84 -9.27 -4.83
CA SER A 37 4.95 -9.30 -3.89
C SER A 37 4.93 -8.06 -3.01
N ILE A 38 5.61 -8.09 -1.87
CA ILE A 38 5.75 -6.93 -0.96
C ILE A 38 6.33 -5.73 -1.72
N ARG A 39 7.33 -5.96 -2.59
CA ARG A 39 7.94 -4.92 -3.42
C ARG A 39 6.92 -4.32 -4.40
N HIS A 40 6.15 -5.17 -5.06
CA HIS A 40 5.11 -4.73 -6.01
C HIS A 40 3.97 -3.96 -5.32
N LEU A 41 3.57 -4.41 -4.13
CA LEU A 41 2.59 -3.74 -3.29
C LEU A 41 3.08 -2.35 -2.86
N PHE A 42 4.35 -2.24 -2.46
CA PHE A 42 4.95 -1.01 -1.95
C PHE A 42 5.96 -0.41 -2.94
N PHE A 43 5.43 0.45 -3.81
CA PHE A 43 6.13 1.42 -4.68
C PHE A 43 6.73 0.90 -5.99
N ASP A 44 6.73 -0.40 -6.27
CA ASP A 44 7.09 -0.89 -7.62
C ASP A 44 5.89 -0.86 -8.59
N CYS A 45 4.65 -0.98 -8.10
CA CYS A 45 3.44 -0.77 -8.91
C CYS A 45 3.19 0.72 -9.20
N ASP A 46 2.79 1.08 -10.42
CA ASP A 46 2.44 2.47 -10.78
C ASP A 46 1.37 3.06 -9.85
N TYR A 47 0.39 2.26 -9.45
CA TYR A 47 -0.64 2.70 -8.53
C TYR A 47 -0.08 3.15 -7.17
N SER A 48 0.83 2.35 -6.59
CA SER A 48 1.41 2.63 -5.28
C SER A 48 2.48 3.72 -5.37
N TYR A 49 3.31 3.70 -6.41
CA TYR A 49 4.30 4.75 -6.68
C TYR A 49 3.65 6.11 -6.91
N ASN A 50 2.62 6.20 -7.76
CA ASN A 50 1.91 7.46 -8.02
C ASN A 50 1.17 7.98 -6.78
N THR A 51 0.73 7.10 -5.87
CA THR A 51 0.19 7.49 -4.56
C THR A 51 1.28 8.12 -3.69
N LEU A 52 2.48 7.51 -3.67
CA LEU A 52 3.63 7.98 -2.90
C LEU A 52 4.08 9.37 -3.36
N ILE A 53 4.44 9.54 -4.62
CA ILE A 53 4.99 10.81 -5.14
C ILE A 53 3.95 11.95 -5.13
N ARG A 54 2.65 11.62 -5.19
CA ARG A 54 1.60 12.63 -5.05
C ARG A 54 1.50 13.20 -3.63
N LEU A 55 1.88 12.42 -2.63
CA LEU A 55 1.87 12.84 -1.22
C LEU A 55 3.22 13.33 -0.72
N ILE A 56 4.32 12.77 -1.26
CA ILE A 56 5.69 13.13 -0.94
C ILE A 56 6.47 13.32 -2.26
N PRO A 57 6.32 14.49 -2.92
CA PRO A 57 6.91 14.72 -4.24
C PRO A 57 8.44 14.63 -4.28
N SER A 58 9.12 14.88 -3.16
CA SER A 58 10.59 14.78 -3.07
C SER A 58 11.13 13.38 -3.39
N LEU A 59 10.32 12.32 -3.22
CA LEU A 59 10.72 10.94 -3.53
C LEU A 59 10.73 10.65 -5.04
N GLN A 60 10.19 11.55 -5.88
CA GLN A 60 10.27 11.40 -7.34
C GLN A 60 11.69 11.67 -7.89
N ASN A 61 12.54 12.32 -7.09
CA ASN A 61 13.89 12.73 -7.51
C ASN A 61 14.90 11.58 -7.46
N PHE A 62 14.48 10.38 -7.06
CA PHE A 62 15.33 9.20 -7.10
C PHE A 62 15.57 8.76 -8.54
N LEU A 63 16.78 8.26 -8.82
CA LEU A 63 17.11 7.68 -10.13
C LEU A 63 16.23 6.45 -10.44
N LEU A 64 15.91 5.67 -9.41
CA LEU A 64 15.06 4.47 -9.48
C LEU A 64 13.94 4.59 -8.46
N ARG A 65 12.82 3.89 -8.67
CA ARG A 65 11.72 3.87 -7.69
C ARG A 65 12.25 3.42 -6.33
N PRO A 66 12.07 4.23 -5.27
CA PRO A 66 12.57 3.86 -3.96
C PRO A 66 11.76 2.71 -3.39
N ASN A 67 12.44 1.75 -2.77
CA ASN A 67 11.77 0.79 -1.90
C ASN A 67 11.42 1.43 -0.54
N VAL A 68 10.67 0.71 0.30
CA VAL A 68 10.23 1.21 1.61
C VAL A 68 11.39 1.67 2.49
N SER A 69 12.50 0.91 2.53
CA SER A 69 13.68 1.27 3.32
C SER A 69 14.31 2.56 2.80
N GLN A 70 14.58 2.63 1.50
CA GLN A 70 15.20 3.80 0.88
C GLN A 70 14.37 5.08 1.07
N ALA A 71 13.05 4.98 0.96
CA ALA A 71 12.15 6.11 1.22
C ALA A 71 12.15 6.51 2.71
N LEU A 72 12.18 5.55 3.63
CA LEU A 72 12.31 5.83 5.07
C LEU A 72 13.63 6.47 5.41
N ASP A 73 14.74 5.97 4.86
CA ASP A 73 16.09 6.51 5.09
C ASP A 73 16.18 7.95 4.59
N PHE A 74 15.59 8.24 3.43
CA PHE A 74 15.51 9.59 2.88
C PHE A 74 14.67 10.54 3.73
N ILE A 75 13.51 10.10 4.22
CA ILE A 75 12.68 10.90 5.13
C ILE A 75 13.36 11.07 6.50
N GLY A 76 14.10 10.04 6.93
CA GLY A 76 14.86 10.01 8.16
C GLY A 76 16.00 11.03 8.17
N GLY A 77 16.68 11.19 7.03
CA GLY A 77 17.75 12.15 6.81
C GLY A 77 18.98 11.96 7.71
N LEU A 78 19.97 12.84 7.53
CA LEU A 78 21.07 13.03 8.48
C LEU A 78 20.56 13.77 9.73
N PRO A 79 21.15 13.54 10.92
CA PRO A 79 20.73 14.19 12.16
C PRO A 79 20.76 15.74 12.03
N GLY A 80 19.62 16.38 12.28
CA GLY A 80 19.42 17.83 12.22
C GLY A 80 17.94 18.23 12.43
N GLU A 81 17.67 19.52 12.66
CA GLU A 81 16.32 20.05 12.94
C GLU A 81 15.43 20.16 11.69
N ASN A 82 15.08 19.05 11.04
CA ASN A 82 13.93 19.06 10.14
C ASN A 82 12.64 19.01 10.98
N LYS A 83 12.09 20.19 11.30
CA LYS A 83 10.84 20.34 12.08
C LYS A 83 9.65 19.60 11.47
N ASN A 84 9.68 19.30 10.17
CA ASN A 84 8.64 18.57 9.46
C ASN A 84 8.86 17.05 9.43
N ARG A 85 10.00 16.54 9.93
CA ARG A 85 10.32 15.09 9.91
C ARG A 85 9.22 14.22 10.54
N PRO A 86 8.68 14.53 11.73
CA PRO A 86 7.61 13.72 12.32
C PRO A 86 6.36 13.67 11.44
N PHE A 87 6.04 14.77 10.76
CA PHE A 87 4.92 14.83 9.83
C PHE A 87 5.14 13.93 8.61
N TYR A 88 6.33 13.98 8.00
CA TYR A 88 6.66 13.11 6.86
C TYR A 88 6.70 11.63 7.24
N LEU A 89 7.20 11.29 8.44
CA LEU A 89 7.16 9.93 8.96
C LEU A 89 5.72 9.45 9.19
N LEU A 90 4.85 10.29 9.77
CA LEU A 90 3.43 9.98 9.91
C LEU A 90 2.76 9.76 8.54
N LEU A 91 3.01 10.67 7.61
CA LEU A 91 2.45 10.62 6.27
C LEU A 91 2.90 9.37 5.52
N PHE A 92 4.18 9.02 5.59
CA PHE A 92 4.74 7.82 4.98
C PHE A 92 4.12 6.53 5.55
N ASN A 93 4.05 6.42 6.89
CA ASN A 93 3.41 5.28 7.54
C ASN A 93 1.93 5.16 7.16
N ALA A 94 1.22 6.29 7.03
CA ALA A 94 -0.15 6.31 6.56
C ALA A 94 -0.24 5.78 5.10
N ILE A 95 0.64 6.20 4.20
CA ILE A 95 0.67 5.69 2.82
C ILE A 95 0.81 4.16 2.80
N VAL A 96 1.80 3.62 3.51
CA VAL A 96 2.03 2.16 3.60
C VAL A 96 0.79 1.44 4.12
N TYR A 97 0.22 1.92 5.24
CA TYR A 97 -0.98 1.33 5.83
C TYR A 97 -2.17 1.35 4.88
N HIS A 98 -2.44 2.49 4.24
CA HIS A 98 -3.59 2.65 3.35
C HIS A 98 -3.44 1.83 2.07
N LEU A 99 -2.22 1.67 1.53
CA LEU A 99 -1.95 0.77 0.40
C LEU A 99 -2.25 -0.68 0.77
N TRP A 100 -1.73 -1.15 1.90
CA TRP A 100 -2.03 -2.50 2.41
C TRP A 100 -3.54 -2.70 2.64
N ARG A 101 -4.18 -1.76 3.32
CA ARG A 101 -5.64 -1.78 3.57
C ARG A 101 -6.43 -1.78 2.26
N LYS A 102 -5.99 -1.02 1.26
CA LYS A 102 -6.66 -0.94 -0.04
C LYS A 102 -6.53 -2.24 -0.81
N ARG A 103 -5.35 -2.87 -0.80
CA ARG A 103 -5.16 -4.21 -1.36
C ARG A 103 -6.12 -5.21 -0.73
N ASN A 104 -6.21 -5.22 0.60
CA ASN A 104 -7.12 -6.13 1.31
C ASN A 104 -8.59 -5.86 0.98
N ASN A 105 -8.99 -4.59 0.88
CA ASN A 105 -10.35 -4.22 0.46
C ASN A 105 -10.67 -4.64 -0.98
N ARG A 106 -9.72 -4.55 -1.91
CA ARG A 106 -9.92 -5.08 -3.28
C ARG A 106 -10.05 -6.60 -3.26
N ARG A 107 -9.21 -7.29 -2.46
CA ARG A 107 -9.24 -8.75 -2.29
C ARG A 107 -10.59 -9.20 -1.74
N PHE A 108 -11.10 -8.63 -0.64
CA PHE A 108 -12.26 -9.17 0.07
C PHE A 108 -13.58 -8.46 -0.25
N ASN A 109 -13.55 -7.16 -0.51
CA ASN A 109 -14.74 -6.32 -0.65
C ASN A 109 -14.98 -5.81 -2.09
N ALA A 110 -14.16 -6.22 -3.06
CA ALA A 110 -14.25 -5.83 -4.48
C ALA A 110 -14.33 -4.31 -4.77
N THR A 111 -13.88 -3.46 -3.83
CA THR A 111 -13.95 -2.00 -3.99
C THR A 111 -12.69 -1.43 -4.66
N ALA A 112 -12.80 -1.04 -5.93
CA ALA A 112 -11.75 -0.32 -6.63
C ALA A 112 -11.87 1.20 -6.42
N LYS A 113 -10.76 1.87 -6.13
CA LYS A 113 -10.63 3.34 -6.17
C LYS A 113 -9.32 3.66 -6.86
N CYS A 114 -9.29 4.70 -7.67
CA CYS A 114 -8.06 5.17 -8.31
C CYS A 114 -7.07 5.73 -7.27
N PHE A 115 -5.80 5.87 -7.67
CA PHE A 115 -4.72 6.30 -6.77
C PHE A 115 -4.93 7.75 -6.29
N THR A 116 -5.56 8.59 -7.11
CA THR A 116 -5.82 10.00 -6.77
C THR A 116 -6.82 10.12 -5.63
N THR A 117 -7.90 9.33 -5.63
CA THR A 117 -8.86 9.26 -4.52
C THR A 117 -8.18 8.73 -3.26
N LEU A 118 -7.38 7.68 -3.36
CA LEU A 118 -6.65 7.12 -2.22
C LEU A 118 -5.71 8.17 -1.59
N ALA A 119 -4.93 8.88 -2.41
CA ALA A 119 -4.04 9.94 -1.95
C ALA A 119 -4.82 11.08 -1.26
N PHE A 120 -5.99 11.46 -1.79
CA PHE A 120 -6.84 12.46 -1.14
C PHE A 120 -7.34 12.01 0.24
N GLU A 121 -7.79 10.76 0.36
CA GLU A 121 -8.22 10.16 1.62
C GLU A 121 -7.10 10.16 2.66
N ILE A 122 -5.90 9.71 2.27
CA ILE A 122 -4.71 9.72 3.14
C ILE A 122 -4.40 11.14 3.59
N ALA A 123 -4.33 12.11 2.68
CA ALA A 123 -4.04 13.50 3.00
C ALA A 123 -5.06 14.10 3.99
N LYS A 124 -6.35 13.78 3.79
CA LYS A 124 -7.42 14.21 4.70
C LYS A 124 -7.24 13.61 6.09
N GLU A 125 -7.04 12.30 6.20
CA GLU A 125 -6.89 11.63 7.49
C GLU A 125 -5.63 12.09 8.25
N VAL A 126 -4.50 12.24 7.55
CA VAL A 126 -3.24 12.73 8.15
C VAL A 126 -3.38 14.16 8.62
N ARG A 127 -4.02 15.06 7.84
CA ARG A 127 -4.28 16.45 8.28
C ARG A 127 -5.14 16.49 9.53
N LEU A 128 -6.23 15.72 9.58
CA LEU A 128 -7.08 15.65 10.76
C LEU A 128 -6.32 15.14 12.00
N LYS A 129 -5.42 14.17 11.81
CA LYS A 129 -4.59 13.65 12.89
C LYS A 129 -3.55 14.67 13.37
N ALA A 130 -2.87 15.35 12.45
CA ALA A 130 -1.90 16.40 12.77
C ALA A 130 -2.54 17.59 13.49
N LEU A 131 -3.74 18.04 13.07
CA LEU A 131 -4.48 19.10 13.76
C LEU A 131 -4.85 18.72 15.20
N LYS A 132 -5.22 17.45 15.43
CA LYS A 132 -5.49 16.94 16.78
C LYS A 132 -4.24 16.95 17.67
N TRP A 133 -3.06 16.67 17.10
CA TRP A 133 -1.80 16.71 17.84
C TRP A 133 -1.44 18.13 18.26
N LYS A 134 -1.47 19.09 17.32
CA LYS A 134 -1.20 20.50 17.62
C LYS A 134 -2.10 21.06 18.73
N ARG A 135 -3.38 20.66 18.77
CA ARG A 135 -4.32 21.07 19.83
C ARG A 135 -3.88 20.58 21.21
N ARG A 136 -3.35 19.36 21.32
CA ARG A 136 -2.89 18.79 22.59
C ARG A 136 -1.66 19.53 23.13
N GLU A 137 -0.76 19.93 22.24
CA GLU A 137 0.41 20.73 22.59
C GLU A 137 0.04 22.13 23.09
N SER A 138 -1.05 22.73 22.59
CA SER A 138 -1.51 24.07 23.03
C SER A 138 -2.33 24.10 24.32
N THR A 139 -2.72 22.95 24.86
CA THR A 139 -3.49 22.83 26.12
C THR A 139 -2.65 22.32 27.30
N ASN A 140 -1.36 22.06 27.06
CA ASN A 140 -0.36 21.75 28.09
C ASN A 140 0.56 22.95 28.28
#